data_AF-F3B051-F1
#
_entry.id   AF-F3B051-F1
#
_cell.length_a   1.000
_cell.length_b   1.000
_cell.length_c   1.000
_cell.angle_alpha   90.00
_cell.angle_beta   90.00
_cell.angle_gamma   90.00
#
_symmetry.space_group_name_H-M   'P 1'
#
loop_
_entity.id
_entity.type
_entity.pdbx_description
1 polymer ?
#
loop_
_entity_poly.entity_id
_entity_poly.type
_entity_poly.pdbx_seq_one_letter_code
_entity_poly.pdbx_strand_id
1 'polypeptide(L)'
;MLIMIFRLPFVSLYNVSDNVINDVKVCLFVFAVYFPLKAVAAVNIVGILRSGGDTLACLFLDLSSVWLIGVPMAFLGGLYFKFPIYIVYAMVLSSEIYKVVGGYIRYRQGKWLKNLAIELTAN
;
A
#
# COMPACT_ATOMS: atom_id res chain seq x y z
N MET A 1 -6.94 -5.31 -13.85
CA MET A 1 -7.20 -5.99 -15.14
C MET A 1 -6.03 -5.84 -16.11
N LEU A 2 -5.57 -4.63 -16.44
CA LEU A 2 -4.40 -4.41 -17.34
C LEU A 2 -3.13 -5.16 -16.89
N ILE A 3 -2.82 -5.14 -15.59
CA ILE A 3 -1.64 -5.82 -15.03
C ILE A 3 -1.65 -7.33 -15.33
N MET A 4 -2.82 -7.98 -15.33
CA MET A 4 -2.91 -9.42 -15.61
C MET A 4 -2.68 -9.75 -17.08
N ILE A 5 -3.04 -8.84 -17.99
CA ILE A 5 -2.89 -9.00 -19.44
C ILE A 5 -1.42 -8.77 -19.82
N PHE A 6 -0.81 -7.71 -19.30
CA PHE A 6 0.56 -7.32 -19.65
C PHE A 6 1.66 -8.03 -18.86
N ARG A 7 1.35 -8.81 -17.80
CA ARG A 7 2.39 -9.48 -17.00
C ARG A 7 3.27 -10.44 -17.81
N LEU A 8 2.69 -11.16 -18.77
CA LEU A 8 3.42 -12.17 -19.54
C LEU A 8 4.46 -11.54 -20.47
N PRO A 9 4.12 -10.58 -21.34
CA PRO A 9 5.12 -9.92 -22.18
C PRO A 9 6.13 -9.11 -21.36
N PHE A 10 5.71 -8.55 -20.22
CA PHE A 10 6.62 -7.80 -19.35
C PHE A 10 7.70 -8.69 -18.73
N VAL A 11 7.33 -9.87 -18.23
CA VAL A 11 8.29 -10.79 -17.60
C VAL A 11 9.24 -11.40 -18.63
N SER A 12 8.79 -11.62 -19.88
CA SER A 12 9.67 -12.15 -20.95
C SER A 12 10.77 -11.18 -21.41
N LEU A 13 10.74 -9.91 -20.99
CA LEU A 13 11.82 -8.95 -21.26
C LEU A 13 13.06 -9.22 -20.40
N TYR A 14 12.93 -10.01 -19.35
CA TYR A 14 14.00 -10.31 -18.41
C TYR A 14 14.57 -11.70 -18.64
N ASN A 15 15.89 -11.79 -18.79
CA ASN A 15 16.60 -13.07 -18.91
C ASN A 15 16.96 -13.62 -17.52
N VAL A 16 15.99 -14.25 -16.87
CA VAL A 16 16.10 -14.82 -15.52
C VAL A 16 15.68 -16.30 -15.54
N SER A 17 15.99 -17.04 -14.48
CA SER A 17 15.63 -18.46 -14.40
C SER A 17 14.12 -18.69 -14.40
N ASP A 18 13.69 -19.83 -14.93
CA ASP A 18 12.26 -20.18 -15.06
C ASP A 18 11.51 -20.15 -13.72
N ASN A 19 12.19 -20.53 -12.63
CA ASN A 19 11.64 -20.48 -11.28
C ASN A 19 11.30 -19.04 -10.87
N VAL A 20 12.20 -18.08 -11.14
CA VAL A 20 11.99 -16.66 -10.83
C VAL A 20 10.88 -16.08 -11.70
N ILE A 21 10.79 -16.49 -12.97
CA ILE A 21 9.70 -16.09 -13.87
C ILE A 21 8.34 -16.50 -13.30
N ASN A 22 8.24 -17.73 -12.79
CA ASN A 22 6.99 -18.22 -12.21
C ASN A 22 6.63 -17.45 -10.92
N ASP A 23 7.60 -17.23 -10.04
CA ASP A 23 7.38 -16.44 -8.81
C ASP A 23 6.90 -15.02 -9.12
N VAL A 24 7.54 -14.32 -10.06
CA VAL A 24 7.15 -12.96 -10.45
C VAL A 24 5.73 -12.94 -11.06
N LYS A 25 5.36 -13.93 -11.88
CA LYS A 25 3.99 -14.03 -12.42
C LYS A 25 2.95 -14.11 -11.30
N VAL A 26 3.24 -14.85 -10.23
CA VAL A 26 2.35 -14.98 -9.06
C VAL A 26 2.36 -13.68 -8.24
N CYS A 27 3.52 -13.07 -8.00
CA CYS A 27 3.61 -11.77 -7.33
C CYS A 27 2.81 -10.67 -8.05
N LEU A 28 2.86 -10.63 -9.38
CA LEU A 28 2.08 -9.68 -10.18
C LEU A 28 0.57 -9.94 -10.09
N PHE A 29 0.16 -11.20 -9.94
CA PHE A 29 -1.24 -11.54 -9.66
C PHE A 29 -1.67 -11.05 -8.28
N VAL A 30 -0.87 -11.32 -7.24
CA VAL A 30 -1.10 -10.81 -5.89
C VAL A 30 -1.21 -9.28 -5.91
N PHE A 31 -0.26 -8.59 -6.56
CA PHE A 31 -0.31 -7.14 -6.71
C PHE A 31 -1.62 -6.68 -7.38
N ALA A 32 -2.05 -7.34 -8.46
CA ALA A 32 -3.29 -6.99 -9.15
C ALA A 32 -4.53 -7.10 -8.25
N VAL A 33 -4.57 -8.08 -7.33
CA VAL A 33 -5.66 -8.25 -6.35
C VAL A 33 -5.63 -7.13 -5.30
N TYR A 34 -4.45 -6.74 -4.82
CA TYR A 34 -4.30 -5.68 -3.80
C TYR A 34 -4.32 -4.26 -4.38
N PHE A 35 -4.18 -4.10 -5.70
CA PHE A 35 -4.10 -2.80 -6.36
C PHE A 35 -5.31 -1.89 -6.07
N PRO A 36 -6.57 -2.36 -6.09
CA PRO A 36 -7.72 -1.50 -5.75
C PRO A 36 -7.64 -0.95 -4.33
N LEU A 37 -7.20 -1.76 -3.36
CA LEU A 37 -7.02 -1.32 -1.97
C LEU A 37 -5.95 -0.23 -1.88
N LYS A 38 -4.83 -0.45 -2.57
CA LYS A 38 -3.72 0.50 -2.66
C LYS A 38 -4.17 1.83 -3.30
N ALA A 39 -5.02 1.76 -4.32
CA ALA A 39 -5.58 2.94 -4.99
C ALA A 39 -6.53 3.71 -4.05
N VAL A 40 -7.42 3.02 -3.34
CA VAL A 40 -8.32 3.65 -2.36
C VAL A 40 -7.53 4.30 -1.22
N ALA A 41 -6.51 3.61 -0.69
CA ALA A 41 -5.63 4.18 0.33
C ALA A 41 -4.91 5.43 -0.18
N ALA A 42 -4.40 5.42 -1.41
CA ALA A 42 -3.74 6.58 -2.00
C ALA A 42 -4.69 7.78 -2.18
N VAL A 43 -5.89 7.55 -2.72
CA VAL A 43 -6.90 8.62 -2.86
C VAL A 43 -7.29 9.19 -1.51
N ASN A 44 -7.51 8.34 -0.51
CA ASN A 44 -7.96 8.82 0.79
C ASN A 44 -6.86 9.57 1.56
N ILE A 45 -5.67 8.97 1.68
CA ILE A 45 -4.58 9.56 2.46
C ILE A 45 -3.94 10.72 1.71
N VAL A 46 -3.51 10.50 0.47
CA VAL A 46 -2.78 11.51 -0.31
C VAL A 46 -3.73 12.49 -0.98
N GLY A 47 -4.86 12.02 -1.51
CA GLY A 47 -5.82 12.88 -2.21
C GLY A 47 -6.68 13.71 -1.26
N ILE A 48 -7.25 13.12 -0.21
CA ILE A 48 -8.23 13.79 0.66
C ILE A 48 -7.57 14.37 1.91
N LEU A 49 -6.95 13.52 2.74
CA LEU A 49 -6.43 13.96 4.05
C LEU A 49 -5.28 14.96 3.89
N ARG A 50 -4.33 14.68 2.98
CA ARG A 50 -3.16 15.54 2.78
C ARG A 50 -3.53 16.88 2.12
N SER A 51 -4.48 16.90 1.20
CA SER A 51 -4.96 18.16 0.60
C SER A 51 -5.77 19.01 1.58
N GLY A 52 -6.46 18.40 2.55
CA GLY A 52 -7.11 19.09 3.66
C GLY A 52 -6.15 19.61 4.74
N GLY A 53 -4.83 19.43 4.58
CA GLY A 53 -3.82 19.87 5.54
C GLY A 53 -3.66 18.97 6.76
N ASP A 54 -4.25 17.77 6.75
CA ASP A 54 -4.10 16.76 7.82
C ASP A 54 -2.84 15.91 7.63
N THR A 55 -1.71 16.57 7.42
CA THR A 55 -0.44 15.94 7.04
C THR A 55 0.11 15.01 8.12
N LEU A 56 -0.08 15.34 9.40
CA LEU A 56 0.40 14.51 10.52
C LEU A 56 -0.35 13.17 10.60
N ALA A 57 -1.67 13.17 10.38
CA ALA A 57 -2.42 11.91 10.35
C ALA A 57 -1.98 11.04 9.16
N CYS A 58 -1.72 11.66 8.00
CA CYS A 58 -1.17 10.94 6.85
C CYS A 58 0.20 10.33 7.15
N LEU A 59 1.10 11.10 7.76
CA LEU A 59 2.42 10.63 8.17
C LEU A 59 2.31 9.44 9.14
N PHE A 60 1.42 9.53 10.13
CA PHE A 60 1.22 8.45 11.09
C PHE A 60 0.71 7.17 10.39
N LEU A 61 -0.29 7.27 9.52
CA LEU A 61 -0.83 6.12 8.78
C LEU A 61 0.22 5.49 7.87
N ASP A 62 0.98 6.30 7.13
CA ASP A 62 2.04 5.81 6.24
C ASP A 62 3.15 5.11 7.04
N LEU A 63 3.66 5.76 8.09
CA LEU A 63 4.76 5.24 8.91
C LEU A 63 4.36 3.98 9.69
N SER A 64 3.21 4.00 10.36
CA SER A 64 2.72 2.85 11.13
C SER A 64 2.43 1.64 10.24
N SER A 65 1.87 1.85 9.05
CA SER A 65 1.60 0.75 8.12
C SER A 65 2.88 0.03 7.68
N VAL A 66 3.97 0.76 7.48
CA VAL A 66 5.25 0.18 7.06
C VAL A 66 5.94 -0.49 8.25
N TRP A 67 6.13 0.22 9.35
CA TRP A 67 6.97 -0.26 10.45
C TRP A 67 6.29 -1.23 11.39
N LEU A 68 4.98 -1.10 11.62
CA LEU A 68 4.25 -1.98 12.55
C LEU A 68 3.59 -3.16 11.86
N ILE A 69 3.43 -3.11 10.53
CA ILE A 69 2.76 -4.17 9.77
C ILE A 69 3.66 -4.69 8.65
N GLY A 70 4.04 -3.85 7.68
CA GLY A 70 4.79 -4.29 6.50
C GLY A 70 6.12 -4.97 6.84
N VAL A 71 6.99 -4.32 7.60
CA VAL A 71 8.32 -4.82 7.98
C VAL A 71 8.22 -6.07 8.87
N PRO A 72 7.41 -6.10 9.95
CA PRO A 72 7.21 -7.32 10.74
C PRO A 72 6.68 -8.49 9.92
N MET A 73 5.72 -8.26 9.01
CA MET A 73 5.19 -9.30 8.14
C MET A 73 6.24 -9.84 7.15
N ALA A 74 7.09 -8.96 6.61
CA ALA A 74 8.21 -9.37 5.76
C ALA A 74 9.22 -10.25 6.53
N PHE A 75 9.56 -9.83 7.76
CA PHE A 75 10.47 -10.59 8.64
C PHE A 75 9.89 -11.96 9.01
N LEU A 76 8.65 -11.98 9.50
CA LEU A 76 7.97 -13.20 9.91
C LEU A 76 7.79 -14.16 8.73
N GLY A 77 7.27 -13.67 7.61
CA GLY A 77 7.04 -14.50 6.42
C GLY A 77 8.33 -15.00 5.79
N GLY A 78 9.32 -14.11 5.60
CA GLY A 78 10.53 -14.42 4.84
C GLY A 78 11.63 -15.11 5.65
N LEU A 79 11.93 -14.63 6.86
CA LEU A 79 13.07 -15.10 7.64
C LEU A 79 12.68 -16.16 8.67
N TYR A 80 11.55 -15.99 9.35
CA TYR A 80 11.11 -16.92 10.39
C TYR A 80 10.40 -18.14 9.79
N PHE A 81 9.31 -17.95 9.04
CA PHE A 81 8.53 -19.04 8.43
C PHE A 81 9.12 -19.55 7.12
N LYS A 82 9.99 -18.78 6.45
CA LYS A 82 10.59 -19.10 5.15
C LYS A 82 9.56 -19.43 4.08
N PHE A 83 8.47 -18.68 4.06
CA PHE A 83 7.45 -18.81 3.03
C PHE A 83 7.98 -18.37 1.66
N PRO A 84 7.41 -18.91 0.57
CA PRO A 84 7.73 -18.46 -0.77
C PRO A 84 7.39 -16.97 -0.95
N ILE A 85 8.15 -16.30 -1.82
CA ILE A 85 8.17 -14.84 -1.95
C ILE A 85 6.79 -14.23 -2.22
N TYR A 86 5.93 -14.91 -2.99
CA TYR A 86 4.59 -14.42 -3.30
C TYR A 86 3.66 -14.38 -2.08
N ILE A 87 3.83 -15.29 -1.11
CA ILE A 87 3.06 -15.27 0.15
C ILE A 87 3.56 -14.11 1.02
N VAL A 88 4.89 -13.99 1.17
CA VAL A 88 5.48 -12.88 1.93
C VAL A 88 5.04 -11.53 1.35
N TYR A 89 5.02 -11.42 0.02
CA TYR A 89 4.56 -10.23 -0.68
C TYR A 89 3.08 -9.92 -0.40
N ALA A 90 2.22 -10.94 -0.38
CA ALA A 90 0.81 -10.77 0.00
C ALA A 90 0.65 -10.31 1.46
N MET A 91 1.43 -10.87 2.38
CA MET A 91 1.44 -10.49 3.80
C MET A 91 1.90 -9.03 4.00
N VAL A 92 2.86 -8.56 3.21
CA VAL A 92 3.27 -7.15 3.27
C VAL A 92 2.15 -6.25 2.70
N LEU A 93 1.53 -6.65 1.59
CA LEU A 93 0.46 -5.89 0.95
C LEU A 93 -0.84 -5.83 1.78
N SER A 94 -1.06 -6.73 2.74
CA SER A 94 -2.21 -6.62 3.64
C SER A 94 -2.15 -5.38 4.53
N SER A 95 -0.98 -4.73 4.69
CA SER A 95 -0.87 -3.39 5.31
C SER A 95 -1.68 -2.31 4.58
N GLU A 96 -2.02 -2.51 3.30
CA GLU A 96 -2.91 -1.61 2.56
C GLU A 96 -4.34 -1.63 3.12
N ILE A 97 -4.81 -2.77 3.64
CA ILE A 97 -6.13 -2.89 4.28
C ILE A 97 -6.18 -1.98 5.50
N TYR A 98 -5.13 -1.99 6.33
CA TYR A 98 -5.01 -1.10 7.47
C TYR A 98 -5.09 0.38 7.06
N LYS A 99 -4.38 0.77 5.99
CA LYS A 99 -4.44 2.15 5.48
C LYS A 99 -5.82 2.53 4.96
N VAL A 100 -6.50 1.64 4.25
CA VAL A 100 -7.88 1.89 3.78
C VAL A 100 -8.82 2.10 4.97
N VAL A 101 -8.79 1.22 5.96
CA VAL A 101 -9.65 1.29 7.15
C VAL A 101 -9.32 2.53 7.98
N GLY A 102 -8.04 2.75 8.31
CA GLY A 102 -7.59 3.90 9.10
C GLY A 102 -7.88 5.23 8.41
N GLY A 103 -7.63 5.31 7.10
CA GLY A 103 -7.99 6.46 6.29
C GLY A 103 -9.49 6.71 6.27
N TYR A 104 -10.32 5.65 6.12
CA TYR A 104 -11.77 5.79 6.09
C TYR A 104 -12.34 6.29 7.43
N ILE A 105 -11.82 5.76 8.56
CA ILE A 105 -12.18 6.24 9.89
C ILE A 105 -11.81 7.72 10.03
N ARG A 106 -10.59 8.11 9.64
CA ARG A 106 -10.12 9.49 9.75
C ARG A 106 -10.92 10.46 8.87
N TYR A 107 -11.31 10.00 7.68
CA TYR A 107 -12.20 10.70 6.76
C TYR A 107 -13.57 10.96 7.40
N ARG A 108 -14.19 9.93 7.98
CA ARG A 108 -15.51 10.01 8.64
C ARG A 108 -15.53 10.93 9.85
N GLN A 109 -14.40 11.11 10.53
CA GLN A 109 -14.30 12.01 11.70
C GLN A 109 -14.33 13.50 11.31
N GLY A 110 -14.18 13.86 10.03
CA GLY A 110 -14.26 15.24 9.56
C GLY A 110 -13.13 16.17 10.03
N LYS A 111 -12.29 15.79 11.01
CA LYS A 111 -11.20 16.65 11.53
C LYS A 111 -10.09 16.95 10.52
N TRP A 112 -10.20 16.41 9.30
CA TRP A 112 -9.29 16.71 8.20
C TRP A 112 -9.75 17.96 7.42
N LEU A 113 -10.99 18.40 7.59
CA LEU A 113 -11.55 19.62 7.01
C LEU A 113 -11.03 20.85 7.76
N LYS A 114 -9.74 21.17 7.57
CA LYS A 114 -9.14 22.39 8.11
C LYS A 114 -9.18 23.50 7.08
N ASN A 115 -9.58 24.70 7.49
CA ASN A 115 -9.52 25.87 6.62
C ASN A 115 -8.13 26.50 6.71
N LEU A 116 -7.26 26.09 5.79
CA LEU A 116 -5.87 26.52 5.74
C LEU A 116 -5.70 28.03 5.50
N ALA A 117 -6.64 28.67 4.81
CA ALA A 117 -6.57 30.12 4.55
C ALA A 117 -6.77 30.96 5.83
N ILE A 118 -7.63 30.50 6.74
CA ILE A 118 -7.87 31.16 8.03
C ILE A 118 -6.69 30.88 8.98
N GLU A 119 -6.15 29.67 8.97
CA GLU A 119 -5.01 29.30 9.84
C GLU A 119 -3.73 30.09 9.51
N LEU A 120 -3.52 30.44 8.24
CA LEU A 120 -2.39 31.26 7.79
C LEU A 120 -2.50 32.74 8.18
N THR A 121 -3.72 33.25 8.42
CA THR A 121 -3.96 34.66 8.78
C THR A 121 -4.12 34.87 10.29
N ALA A 122 -4.31 33.79 11.06
CA ALA A 122 -4.40 33.80 12.52
C ALA A 122 -3.05 33.71 13.25
N ASN A 123 -1.95 33.53 12.51
CA ASN A 123 -0.57 33.61 13.00
C ASN A 123 0.09 34.90 12.52
#